data_AF-A0A924SNR9-F1
#
_entry.id   AF-A0A924SNR9-F1
#
_cell.length_a   1.000
_cell.length_b   1.000
_cell.length_c   1.000
_cell.angle_alpha   90.00
_cell.angle_beta   90.00
_cell.angle_gamma   90.00
#
_symmetry.space_group_name_H-M   'P 1'
#
loop_
_entity.id
_entity.type
_entity.pdbx_description
1 polymer ?
#
loop_
_entity_poly.entity_id
_entity_poly.type
_entity_poly.pdbx_seq_one_letter_code
_entity_poly.pdbx_strand_id
1 'polypeptide(L)'
;FLLIFPLLVYVNIYAQDDSLKAEYLQEAKLLVPILTHKKSLPVRSISLKKDSKAWLGWKAVTVLPATQLTQIKLAKGDTLLLDFGRNMVGYLQGIADANASVQFEPAEVLAELGDNWEQYPALFDNGYKPIKTWSPYVQTVNKKWRLNERFTFRYIRLIVLEATAGIRISGLQCDEVSAVPFQKIKPLKGFSKKMQQIDNVAQHTLRNCIQEVFEDGPKRDRRLWLGDLRLEALPDGLIFKSDAVVKRCLLLFAGMQRKDGFIASCVYTPTGRNPEIGDEMIPDYAMLLGSTLLQYANNSGDWALAKKLYPLASQQVELVCNKWLNDKNYLEIPDSIWQFIDWSKNLNRQTSEQATAIYALKVLETLASKLDNKKDKLKWEKLRNKLQASSMKYLYDADKGLFISGKQRQVSWASQIWMILAGVVDKNTGAQILTRIQADTGAIKPGTPYLVHHLVEAYLLCGMDKAAYKLIASYWGGMVDKGADTFWEIYDPANAYTSPYNSHLFNSYCHAWSCTPSWFLRHPLYGKRLQKIDLQSTQKMHQ
;
A
#
# COMPACT_ATOMS: atom_id res chain seq x y z
N PHE A 1 26.76 21.38 -53.99
CA PHE A 1 25.62 21.18 -53.07
C PHE A 1 25.92 19.98 -52.18
N LEU A 2 26.42 20.22 -50.97
CA LEU A 2 26.55 19.22 -49.91
C LEU A 2 25.96 19.89 -48.66
N LEU A 3 24.72 19.53 -48.35
CA LEU A 3 23.98 20.01 -47.18
C LEU A 3 24.34 19.11 -46.00
N ILE A 4 25.10 19.66 -45.07
CA ILE A 4 25.35 19.07 -43.75
C ILE A 4 24.10 19.33 -42.90
N PHE A 5 23.36 18.28 -42.57
CA PHE A 5 22.35 18.32 -41.52
C PHE A 5 23.05 18.31 -40.15
N PRO A 6 22.83 19.31 -39.28
CA PRO A 6 23.35 19.23 -37.93
C PRO A 6 22.55 18.19 -37.14
N LEU A 7 23.23 17.16 -36.66
CA LEU A 7 22.71 16.30 -35.60
C LEU A 7 22.49 17.19 -34.35
N LEU A 8 21.25 17.64 -34.14
CA LEU A 8 20.82 18.18 -32.86
C LEU A 8 20.83 17.02 -31.85
N VAL A 9 21.93 16.88 -31.13
CA VAL A 9 21.96 16.11 -29.88
C VAL A 9 21.03 16.85 -28.92
N TYR A 10 19.81 16.35 -28.75
CA TYR A 10 18.92 16.79 -27.68
C TYR A 10 19.58 16.42 -26.35
N VAL A 11 20.34 17.35 -25.78
CA VAL A 11 20.74 17.27 -24.37
C VAL A 11 19.44 17.32 -23.58
N ASN A 12 19.11 16.23 -22.92
CA ASN A 12 17.86 16.10 -22.20
C ASN A 12 17.97 16.87 -20.87
N ILE A 13 17.55 18.14 -20.88
CA ILE A 13 17.76 19.13 -19.80
C ILE A 13 16.90 18.84 -18.55
N TYR A 14 16.06 17.79 -18.57
CA TYR A 14 15.14 17.47 -17.48
C TYR A 14 15.62 16.36 -16.54
N ALA A 15 16.51 15.47 -16.97
CA ALA A 15 17.02 14.43 -16.06
C ALA A 15 18.15 14.97 -15.18
N GLN A 16 18.22 14.49 -13.94
CA GLN A 16 19.38 14.68 -13.08
C GLN A 16 20.63 14.10 -13.74
N ASP A 17 21.79 14.71 -13.46
CA ASP A 17 23.09 14.16 -13.84
C ASP A 17 23.25 12.73 -13.27
N ASP A 18 23.81 11.84 -14.09
CA ASP A 18 24.10 10.46 -13.72
C ASP A 18 25.04 10.39 -12.50
N SER A 19 25.92 11.39 -12.32
CA SER A 19 26.78 11.48 -11.13
C SER A 19 25.97 11.67 -9.84
N LEU A 20 24.97 12.56 -9.87
CA LEU A 20 24.09 12.83 -8.74
C LEU A 20 23.17 11.64 -8.45
N LYS A 21 22.66 10.99 -9.50
CA LYS A 21 21.89 9.74 -9.35
C LYS A 21 22.72 8.64 -8.67
N ALA A 22 23.98 8.47 -9.07
CA ALA A 22 24.88 7.50 -8.45
C ALA A 22 25.15 7.82 -6.97
N GLU A 23 25.27 9.10 -6.61
CA GLU A 23 25.40 9.53 -5.20
C GLU A 23 24.19 9.10 -4.37
N TYR A 24 22.97 9.34 -4.85
CA TYR A 24 21.75 8.90 -4.16
C TYR A 24 21.68 7.39 -3.98
N LEU A 25 22.03 6.62 -5.02
CA LEU A 25 22.04 5.15 -4.94
C LEU A 25 23.09 4.64 -3.96
N GLN A 26 24.25 5.30 -3.89
CA GLN A 26 25.30 4.96 -2.93
C GLN A 26 24.87 5.27 -1.50
N GLU A 27 24.25 6.42 -1.24
CA GLU A 27 23.66 6.72 0.08
C GLU A 27 22.56 5.73 0.44
N ALA A 28 21.66 5.41 -0.50
CA ALA A 28 20.61 4.42 -0.29
C ALA A 28 21.19 3.06 0.11
N LYS A 29 22.28 2.62 -0.54
CA LYS A 29 22.97 1.35 -0.26
C LYS A 29 23.52 1.27 1.17
N LEU A 30 23.98 2.39 1.74
CA LEU A 30 24.44 2.43 3.14
C LEU A 30 23.30 2.31 4.16
N LEU A 31 22.05 2.50 3.72
CA LEU A 31 20.85 2.47 4.56
C LEU A 31 20.07 1.16 4.43
N VAL A 32 20.62 0.11 3.79
CA VAL A 32 20.00 -1.23 3.77
C VAL A 32 19.83 -1.69 5.23
N PRO A 33 18.60 -1.94 5.71
CA PRO A 33 18.40 -2.33 7.09
C PRO A 33 18.84 -3.78 7.32
N ILE A 34 19.31 -4.06 8.54
CA ILE A 34 19.46 -5.44 9.02
C ILE A 34 18.07 -5.93 9.44
N LEU A 35 17.60 -7.03 8.85
CA LEU A 35 16.32 -7.60 9.21
C LEU A 35 16.39 -8.23 10.60
N THR A 36 15.39 -7.94 11.42
CA THR A 36 15.16 -8.61 12.69
C THR A 36 14.48 -9.95 12.47
N HIS A 37 14.72 -10.90 13.37
CA HIS A 37 14.24 -12.28 13.24
C HIS A 37 13.34 -12.67 14.42
N LYS A 38 12.28 -13.44 14.15
CA LYS A 38 11.45 -14.05 15.19
C LYS A 38 11.01 -15.45 14.80
N LYS A 39 11.26 -16.40 15.70
CA LYS A 39 10.72 -17.76 15.59
C LYS A 39 9.22 -17.78 15.89
N SER A 40 8.42 -18.27 14.94
CA SER A 40 6.99 -18.54 15.11
C SER A 40 6.64 -19.98 14.75
N LEU A 41 5.75 -20.57 15.55
CA LEU A 41 5.33 -21.97 15.45
C LEU A 41 3.88 -22.07 14.93
N PRO A 42 3.51 -23.16 14.24
CA PRO A 42 2.12 -23.41 13.90
C PRO A 42 1.29 -23.58 15.18
N VAL A 43 0.06 -23.05 15.18
CA VAL A 43 -0.82 -23.11 16.37
C VAL A 43 -1.78 -24.31 16.33
N ARG A 44 -1.93 -24.95 15.15
CA ARG A 44 -2.72 -26.17 14.94
C ARG A 44 -2.50 -26.72 13.52
N SER A 45 -2.82 -27.99 13.31
CA SER A 45 -3.12 -28.51 11.98
C SER A 45 -4.61 -28.41 11.71
N ILE A 46 -4.96 -28.27 10.43
CA ILE A 46 -6.33 -28.05 10.00
C ILE A 46 -6.67 -28.92 8.78
N SER A 47 -7.96 -29.06 8.52
CA SER A 47 -8.50 -29.47 7.24
C SER A 47 -9.33 -28.33 6.64
N LEU A 48 -9.36 -28.25 5.32
CA LEU A 48 -10.17 -27.28 4.57
C LEU A 48 -11.59 -27.81 4.43
N LYS A 49 -12.58 -26.99 4.78
CA LYS A 49 -13.99 -27.29 4.55
C LYS A 49 -14.64 -26.13 3.80
N LYS A 50 -15.33 -26.45 2.70
CA LYS A 50 -16.12 -25.46 1.96
C LYS A 50 -17.30 -25.00 2.81
N ASP A 51 -17.52 -23.69 2.86
CA ASP A 51 -18.59 -23.04 3.62
C ASP A 51 -18.99 -21.73 2.94
N SER A 52 -20.16 -21.71 2.31
CA SER A 52 -20.70 -20.55 1.58
C SER A 52 -20.96 -19.33 2.45
N LYS A 53 -21.02 -19.48 3.78
CA LYS A 53 -21.16 -18.38 4.73
C LYS A 53 -19.82 -17.79 5.18
N ALA A 54 -18.71 -18.50 4.94
CA ALA A 54 -17.38 -18.00 5.26
C ALA A 54 -16.94 -16.96 4.22
N TRP A 55 -16.17 -15.97 4.66
CA TRP A 55 -15.52 -15.05 3.73
C TRP A 55 -14.60 -15.86 2.79
N LEU A 56 -14.75 -15.66 1.48
CA LEU A 56 -14.10 -16.45 0.43
C LEU A 56 -14.46 -17.95 0.41
N GLY A 57 -15.53 -18.39 1.06
CA GLY A 57 -16.11 -19.72 0.85
C GLY A 57 -15.39 -20.89 1.55
N TRP A 58 -14.39 -20.63 2.39
CA TRP A 58 -13.59 -21.67 3.06
C TRP A 58 -13.46 -21.44 4.56
N LYS A 59 -13.53 -22.53 5.34
CA LYS A 59 -13.23 -22.53 6.77
C LYS A 59 -12.20 -23.59 7.14
N ALA A 60 -11.41 -23.29 8.15
CA ALA A 60 -10.46 -24.21 8.75
C ALA A 60 -11.14 -25.01 9.87
N VAL A 61 -11.04 -26.34 9.80
CA VAL A 61 -11.46 -27.25 10.89
C VAL A 61 -10.21 -27.81 11.55
N THR A 62 -10.10 -27.67 12.87
CA THR A 62 -8.91 -28.14 13.61
C THR A 62 -8.83 -29.67 13.56
N VAL A 63 -7.66 -30.20 13.20
CA VAL A 63 -7.38 -31.64 13.18
C VAL A 63 -6.52 -32.00 14.40
N LEU A 64 -5.39 -31.33 14.59
CA LEU A 64 -4.54 -31.47 15.78
C LEU A 64 -4.24 -30.10 16.41
N PRO A 65 -4.26 -29.98 17.75
CA PRO A 65 -3.80 -28.78 18.44
C PRO A 65 -2.26 -28.65 18.39
N ALA A 66 -1.73 -27.44 18.62
CA ALA A 66 -0.29 -27.17 18.68
C ALA A 66 0.52 -28.16 19.54
N THR A 67 -0.03 -28.60 20.66
CA THR A 67 0.63 -29.52 21.60
C THR A 67 0.93 -30.89 20.99
N GLN A 68 0.26 -31.25 19.89
CA GLN A 68 0.43 -32.52 19.17
C GLN A 68 1.23 -32.37 17.86
N LEU A 69 1.73 -31.17 17.54
CA LEU A 69 2.53 -30.90 16.33
C LEU A 69 4.05 -31.09 16.53
N THR A 70 4.47 -31.78 17.59
CA THR A 70 5.88 -31.93 17.95
C THR A 70 6.62 -32.87 17.00
N GLN A 71 5.98 -33.97 16.61
CA GLN A 71 6.49 -34.97 15.68
C GLN A 71 5.34 -35.54 14.83
N ILE A 72 5.35 -35.27 13.54
CA ILE A 72 4.29 -35.69 12.62
C ILE A 72 4.89 -36.69 11.64
N LYS A 73 4.31 -37.89 11.58
CA LYS A 73 4.71 -38.92 10.61
C LYS A 73 3.89 -38.77 9.33
N LEU A 74 4.55 -38.73 8.19
CA LEU A 74 3.95 -38.57 6.86
C LEU A 74 4.55 -39.60 5.89
N ALA A 75 3.72 -40.30 5.14
CA ALA A 75 4.10 -41.17 4.03
C ALA A 75 3.97 -40.43 2.68
N LYS A 76 4.44 -41.07 1.60
CA LYS A 76 4.21 -40.57 0.23
C LYS A 76 2.71 -40.36 -0.01
N GLY A 77 2.34 -39.19 -0.51
CA GLY A 77 0.96 -38.76 -0.75
C GLY A 77 0.28 -38.11 0.45
N ASP A 78 0.82 -38.23 1.66
CA ASP A 78 0.25 -37.57 2.83
C ASP A 78 0.34 -36.05 2.71
N THR A 79 -0.72 -35.39 3.18
CA THR A 79 -0.83 -33.94 3.21
C THR A 79 -0.97 -33.45 4.64
N LEU A 80 -0.17 -32.45 5.01
CA LEU A 80 -0.27 -31.74 6.28
C LEU A 80 -0.58 -30.27 5.99
N LEU A 81 -1.68 -29.78 6.54
CA LEU A 81 -2.04 -28.36 6.46
C LEU A 81 -1.95 -27.72 7.85
N LEU A 82 -1.19 -26.63 7.94
CA LEU A 82 -0.91 -25.92 9.17
C LEU A 82 -1.50 -24.52 9.15
N ASP A 83 -2.00 -24.07 10.30
CA ASP A 83 -2.41 -22.69 10.57
C ASP A 83 -1.42 -22.10 11.59
N PHE A 84 -0.73 -21.02 11.22
CA PHE A 84 0.16 -20.29 12.13
C PHE A 84 -0.57 -19.24 12.98
N GLY A 85 -1.88 -19.12 12.81
CA GLY A 85 -2.75 -18.25 13.61
C GLY A 85 -2.78 -16.80 13.13
N ARG A 86 -1.79 -16.37 12.34
CA ARG A 86 -1.71 -15.06 11.69
C ARG A 86 -0.79 -15.12 10.47
N ASN A 87 -0.91 -14.14 9.59
CA ASN A 87 -0.04 -13.86 8.47
C ASN A 87 1.36 -13.51 8.98
N MET A 88 2.38 -13.96 8.26
CA MET A 88 3.79 -13.83 8.59
C MET A 88 4.58 -13.68 7.30
N VAL A 89 5.75 -13.05 7.41
CA VAL A 89 6.72 -12.93 6.31
C VAL A 89 8.03 -13.53 6.78
N GLY A 90 8.54 -14.55 6.09
CA GLY A 90 9.74 -15.23 6.55
C GLY A 90 10.08 -16.51 5.82
N TYR A 91 10.91 -17.32 6.45
CA TYR A 91 11.45 -18.55 5.88
C TYR A 91 10.98 -19.76 6.69
N LEU A 92 10.35 -20.71 6.00
CA LEU A 92 9.94 -21.96 6.64
C LEU A 92 11.16 -22.86 6.86
N GLN A 93 11.23 -23.51 8.02
CA GLN A 93 12.28 -24.45 8.34
C GLN A 93 11.79 -25.55 9.29
N GLY A 94 12.55 -26.64 9.35
CA GLY A 94 12.25 -27.77 10.21
C GLY A 94 13.33 -28.84 10.19
N ILE A 95 12.97 -29.98 10.77
CA ILE A 95 13.81 -31.17 10.91
C ILE A 95 13.03 -32.34 10.33
N ALA A 96 13.65 -33.09 9.42
CA ALA A 96 13.16 -34.39 8.97
C ALA A 96 14.15 -35.50 9.34
N ASP A 97 13.67 -36.66 9.76
CA ASP A 97 14.52 -37.81 10.13
C ASP A 97 15.09 -38.57 8.93
N ALA A 98 14.52 -38.39 7.75
CA ALA A 98 14.95 -38.95 6.49
C ALA A 98 14.79 -37.94 5.33
N ASN A 99 15.38 -38.27 4.18
CA ASN A 99 15.23 -37.47 2.97
C ASN A 99 13.84 -37.69 2.35
N ALA A 100 13.17 -36.59 1.98
CA ALA A 100 11.96 -36.64 1.19
C ALA A 100 11.84 -35.42 0.28
N SER A 101 11.21 -35.60 -0.89
CA SER A 101 10.77 -34.49 -1.73
C SER A 101 9.42 -34.01 -1.22
N VAL A 102 9.35 -32.75 -0.80
CA VAL A 102 8.13 -32.14 -0.25
C VAL A 102 7.76 -30.91 -1.07
N GLN A 103 6.49 -30.84 -1.43
CA GLN A 103 5.86 -29.67 -2.01
C GLN A 103 5.28 -28.79 -0.90
N PHE A 104 5.56 -27.48 -0.98
CA PHE A 104 5.06 -26.46 -0.07
C PHE A 104 4.15 -25.50 -0.82
N GLU A 105 2.96 -25.29 -0.27
CA GLU A 105 1.97 -24.33 -0.78
C GLU A 105 1.66 -23.32 0.35
N PRO A 106 2.36 -22.18 0.39
CA PRO A 106 2.06 -21.09 1.31
C PRO A 106 0.80 -20.35 0.87
N ALA A 107 0.01 -19.89 1.84
CA ALA A 107 -1.21 -19.15 1.56
C ALA A 107 -1.53 -18.10 2.64
N GLU A 108 -1.96 -16.91 2.22
CA GLU A 108 -2.45 -15.87 3.14
C GLU A 108 -3.87 -16.16 3.62
N VAL A 109 -4.71 -16.67 2.71
CA VAL A 109 -6.11 -17.05 2.97
C VAL A 109 -6.39 -18.47 2.52
N LEU A 110 -7.38 -19.12 3.13
CA LEU A 110 -7.72 -20.53 2.82
C LEU A 110 -8.15 -20.75 1.36
N ALA A 111 -8.72 -19.74 0.71
CA ALA A 111 -9.14 -19.81 -0.69
C ALA A 111 -7.97 -20.08 -1.64
N GLU A 112 -6.76 -19.60 -1.34
CA GLU A 112 -5.54 -19.87 -2.13
C GLU A 112 -5.16 -21.36 -2.14
N LEU A 113 -5.63 -22.13 -1.16
CA LEU A 113 -5.43 -23.57 -1.08
C LEU A 113 -6.66 -24.37 -1.54
N GLY A 114 -7.85 -23.79 -1.46
CA GLY A 114 -9.11 -24.47 -1.72
C GLY A 114 -9.66 -24.30 -3.13
N ASP A 115 -9.46 -23.13 -3.74
CA ASP A 115 -9.95 -22.83 -5.09
C ASP A 115 -8.98 -23.32 -6.17
N ASN A 116 -9.50 -23.58 -7.37
CA ASN A 116 -8.68 -23.98 -8.52
C ASN A 116 -8.12 -22.75 -9.24
N TRP A 117 -6.79 -22.64 -9.26
CA TRP A 117 -6.04 -21.60 -9.97
C TRP A 117 -6.21 -21.67 -11.50
N GLU A 118 -6.42 -22.85 -12.08
CA GLU A 118 -6.55 -23.03 -13.54
C GLU A 118 -7.78 -22.33 -14.14
N GLN A 119 -8.76 -21.95 -13.31
CA GLN A 119 -9.95 -21.21 -13.74
C GLN A 119 -9.67 -19.73 -14.02
N TYR A 120 -8.49 -19.23 -13.65
CA TYR A 120 -8.15 -17.81 -13.71
C TYR A 120 -6.85 -17.58 -14.49
N PRO A 121 -6.90 -17.22 -15.79
CA PRO A 121 -5.69 -16.81 -16.49
C PRO A 121 -5.14 -15.55 -15.81
N ALA A 122 -3.84 -15.56 -15.51
CA ALA A 122 -3.15 -14.40 -14.97
C ALA A 122 -3.25 -13.22 -15.96
N LEU A 123 -3.65 -12.03 -15.50
CA LEU A 123 -3.63 -10.80 -16.29
C LEU A 123 -2.23 -10.21 -16.49
N PHE A 124 -1.21 -10.80 -15.88
CA PHE A 124 0.15 -10.27 -15.88
C PHE A 124 0.86 -10.64 -17.21
N ASP A 125 0.53 -9.95 -18.30
CA ASP A 125 1.19 -10.13 -19.62
C ASP A 125 2.11 -8.95 -20.02
N ASN A 126 2.34 -7.99 -19.11
CA ASN A 126 3.09 -6.76 -19.41
C ASN A 126 4.57 -6.81 -19.00
N GLY A 127 5.23 -7.97 -19.04
CA GLY A 127 6.62 -8.09 -18.55
C GLY A 127 6.76 -8.02 -17.02
N TYR A 128 5.67 -7.75 -16.32
CA TYR A 128 5.48 -8.02 -14.91
C TYR A 128 5.59 -9.54 -14.73
N LYS A 129 6.74 -10.03 -14.27
CA LYS A 129 6.91 -11.42 -13.86
C LYS A 129 6.58 -11.45 -12.37
N PRO A 130 5.37 -11.86 -11.93
CA PRO A 130 5.23 -12.21 -10.53
C PRO A 130 6.26 -13.31 -10.29
N ILE A 131 7.18 -13.06 -9.36
CA ILE A 131 8.07 -14.09 -8.85
C ILE A 131 7.18 -15.28 -8.51
N LYS A 132 7.54 -16.48 -9.03
CA LYS A 132 6.85 -17.78 -8.92
C LYS A 132 6.26 -18.06 -7.52
N THR A 133 5.20 -17.37 -7.15
CA THR A 133 4.58 -17.42 -5.81
C THR A 133 3.34 -18.32 -5.82
N TRP A 134 2.79 -18.62 -7.01
CA TRP A 134 1.69 -19.57 -7.20
C TRP A 134 2.14 -20.95 -7.68
N SER A 135 3.41 -21.13 -8.05
CA SER A 135 3.93 -22.46 -8.39
C SER A 135 4.28 -23.20 -7.11
N PRO A 136 3.90 -24.48 -6.97
CA PRO A 136 4.29 -25.26 -5.81
C PRO A 136 5.81 -25.27 -5.64
N TYR A 137 6.27 -24.94 -4.43
CA TYR A 137 7.69 -24.91 -4.11
C TYR A 137 8.12 -26.32 -3.68
N VAL A 138 8.86 -27.01 -4.55
CA VAL A 138 9.34 -28.38 -4.27
C VAL A 138 10.77 -28.32 -3.78
N GLN A 139 11.04 -28.92 -2.61
CA GLN A 139 12.38 -29.02 -2.06
C GLN A 139 12.58 -30.37 -1.36
N THR A 140 13.80 -30.89 -1.46
CA THR A 140 14.23 -32.02 -0.63
C THR A 140 14.46 -31.57 0.81
N VAL A 141 13.69 -32.14 1.75
CA VAL A 141 13.87 -31.97 3.19
C VAL A 141 14.78 -33.07 3.75
N ASN A 142 15.57 -32.76 4.77
CA ASN A 142 16.50 -33.69 5.43
C ASN A 142 16.70 -33.32 6.92
N LYS A 143 17.76 -33.82 7.59
CA LYS A 143 18.05 -33.57 9.03
C LYS A 143 17.78 -32.15 9.50
N LYS A 144 18.22 -31.12 8.77
CA LYS A 144 17.89 -29.71 9.04
C LYS A 144 17.68 -29.02 7.71
N TRP A 145 16.47 -28.55 7.47
CA TRP A 145 16.12 -27.89 6.22
C TRP A 145 15.53 -26.52 6.49
N ARG A 146 15.75 -25.62 5.54
CA ARG A 146 15.18 -24.28 5.46
C ARG A 146 14.87 -24.01 3.99
N LEU A 147 13.71 -23.41 3.72
CA LEU A 147 13.41 -22.93 2.38
C LEU A 147 14.22 -21.67 2.11
N ASN A 148 14.85 -21.59 0.95
CA ASN A 148 15.69 -20.44 0.59
C ASN A 148 14.85 -19.21 0.22
N GLU A 149 13.59 -19.43 -0.18
CA GLU A 149 12.66 -18.37 -0.55
C GLU A 149 11.95 -17.79 0.68
N ARG A 150 11.80 -16.46 0.69
CA ARG A 150 10.94 -15.76 1.65
C ARG A 150 9.48 -15.91 1.20
N PHE A 151 8.61 -16.33 2.09
CA PHE A 151 7.18 -16.46 1.84
C PHE A 151 6.37 -15.53 2.74
N THR A 152 5.18 -15.17 2.25
CA THR A 152 4.14 -14.51 3.03
C THR A 152 2.96 -15.45 3.15
N PHE A 153 2.60 -15.82 4.36
CA PHE A 153 1.55 -16.81 4.59
C PHE A 153 1.02 -16.77 6.02
N ARG A 154 -0.19 -17.29 6.18
CA ARG A 154 -0.74 -17.78 7.45
C ARG A 154 -0.85 -19.30 7.46
N TYR A 155 -1.24 -19.85 6.32
CA TYR A 155 -1.46 -21.27 6.12
C TYR A 155 -0.35 -21.86 5.27
N ILE A 156 0.00 -23.12 5.52
CA ILE A 156 0.91 -23.84 4.64
C ILE A 156 0.49 -25.29 4.48
N ARG A 157 0.34 -25.73 3.23
CA ARG A 157 0.16 -27.14 2.89
C ARG A 157 1.50 -27.75 2.54
N LEU A 158 1.79 -28.89 3.16
CA LEU A 158 2.93 -29.73 2.85
C LEU A 158 2.40 -31.02 2.23
N ILE A 159 2.95 -31.42 1.09
CA ILE A 159 2.61 -32.67 0.39
C ILE A 159 3.89 -33.47 0.19
N VAL A 160 3.95 -34.69 0.71
CA VAL A 160 5.11 -35.56 0.52
C VAL A 160 5.02 -36.21 -0.87
N LEU A 161 5.83 -35.72 -1.80
CA LEU A 161 5.85 -36.22 -3.18
C LEU A 161 6.59 -37.55 -3.29
N GLU A 162 7.78 -37.61 -2.68
CA GLU A 162 8.64 -38.81 -2.69
C GLU A 162 9.29 -39.01 -1.33
N ALA A 163 9.28 -40.26 -0.83
CA ALA A 163 9.97 -40.65 0.39
C ALA A 163 10.26 -42.17 0.36
N THR A 164 11.48 -42.59 0.69
CA THR A 164 11.89 -44.01 0.69
C THR A 164 11.14 -44.82 1.74
N ALA A 165 10.82 -44.19 2.87
CA ALA A 165 9.92 -44.66 3.92
C ALA A 165 9.15 -43.44 4.46
N GLY A 166 8.14 -43.63 5.30
CA GLY A 166 7.46 -42.50 5.93
C GLY A 166 8.46 -41.64 6.73
N ILE A 167 8.38 -40.32 6.56
CA ILE A 167 9.22 -39.33 7.25
C ILE A 167 8.56 -38.84 8.53
N ARG A 168 9.37 -38.42 9.49
CA ARG A 168 8.93 -37.65 10.66
C ARG A 168 9.42 -36.23 10.54
N ILE A 169 8.48 -35.29 10.46
CA ILE A 169 8.78 -33.86 10.49
C ILE A 169 8.57 -33.34 11.91
N SER A 170 9.53 -32.54 12.38
CA SER A 170 9.51 -31.89 13.68
C SER A 170 10.10 -30.48 13.61
N GLY A 171 9.85 -29.67 14.64
CA GLY A 171 10.42 -28.32 14.73
C GLY A 171 10.00 -27.38 13.60
N LEU A 172 8.84 -27.64 12.97
CA LEU A 172 8.27 -26.79 11.93
C LEU A 172 8.04 -25.38 12.47
N GLN A 173 8.68 -24.41 11.84
CA GLN A 173 8.62 -23.02 12.27
C GLN A 173 8.83 -22.07 11.08
N CYS A 174 8.33 -20.86 11.23
CA CYS A 174 8.72 -19.72 10.41
C CYS A 174 9.78 -18.91 11.16
N ASP A 175 10.90 -18.64 10.50
CA ASP A 175 11.80 -17.56 10.88
C ASP A 175 11.28 -16.27 10.23
N GLU A 176 10.46 -15.53 10.96
CA GLU A 176 9.88 -14.27 10.50
C GLU A 176 10.92 -13.17 10.40
N VAL A 177 10.79 -12.31 9.38
CA VAL A 177 11.71 -11.21 9.14
C VAL A 177 10.99 -9.88 8.92
N SER A 178 11.58 -8.81 9.44
CA SER A 178 11.15 -7.43 9.23
C SER A 178 12.29 -6.47 9.56
N ALA A 179 12.38 -5.33 8.88
CA ALA A 179 13.34 -4.28 9.23
C ALA A 179 12.98 -3.54 10.54
N VAL A 180 11.83 -3.84 11.16
CA VAL A 180 11.43 -3.31 12.46
C VAL A 180 11.22 -4.42 13.51
N PRO A 181 11.41 -4.13 14.81
CA PRO A 181 11.30 -5.15 15.84
C PRO A 181 9.90 -5.79 15.99
N PHE A 182 9.87 -7.06 16.39
CA PHE A 182 8.64 -7.80 16.72
C PHE A 182 8.07 -7.50 18.13
N GLN A 183 8.53 -6.43 18.77
CA GLN A 183 8.07 -6.03 20.10
C GLN A 183 6.61 -5.57 20.05
N LYS A 184 5.86 -5.87 21.12
CA LYS A 184 4.48 -5.44 21.25
C LYS A 184 4.43 -3.94 21.53
N ILE A 185 3.80 -3.19 20.63
CA ILE A 185 3.56 -1.77 20.81
C ILE A 185 2.48 -1.57 21.88
N LYS A 186 2.58 -0.48 22.64
CA LYS A 186 1.59 -0.13 23.65
C LYS A 186 0.20 -0.02 23.00
N PRO A 187 -0.84 -0.69 23.57
CA PRO A 187 -2.21 -0.58 23.07
C PRO A 187 -2.72 0.86 23.12
N LEU A 188 -3.70 1.17 22.26
CA LEU A 188 -4.43 2.43 22.30
C LEU A 188 -5.15 2.58 23.65
N LYS A 189 -4.77 3.59 24.43
CA LYS A 189 -5.46 3.92 25.69
C LYS A 189 -6.83 4.53 25.40
N GLY A 190 -7.84 4.17 26.18
CA GLY A 190 -9.17 4.80 26.15
C GLY A 190 -10.00 4.56 24.89
N PHE A 191 -9.59 3.65 24.02
CA PHE A 191 -10.38 3.16 22.89
C PHE A 191 -11.00 1.80 23.21
N SER A 192 -12.12 1.48 22.57
CA SER A 192 -12.82 0.21 22.61
C SER A 192 -11.92 -0.94 22.15
N LYS A 193 -12.23 -2.17 22.60
CA LYS A 193 -11.49 -3.38 22.19
C LYS A 193 -11.46 -3.53 20.66
N LYS A 194 -12.55 -3.17 19.99
CA LYS A 194 -12.65 -3.22 18.52
C LYS A 194 -11.65 -2.28 17.85
N MET A 195 -11.55 -1.03 18.31
CA MET A 195 -10.57 -0.07 17.79
C MET A 195 -9.13 -0.46 18.10
N GLN A 196 -8.87 -1.02 19.30
CA GLN A 196 -7.57 -1.59 19.63
C GLN A 196 -7.20 -2.76 18.70
N GLN A 197 -8.17 -3.59 18.30
CA GLN A 197 -7.95 -4.70 17.38
C GLN A 197 -7.66 -4.22 15.95
N ILE A 198 -8.41 -3.23 15.45
CA ILE A 198 -8.15 -2.58 14.16
C ILE A 198 -6.71 -2.04 14.11
N ASP A 199 -6.30 -1.33 15.15
CA ASP A 199 -4.96 -0.79 15.28
C ASP A 199 -3.87 -1.87 15.34
N ASN A 200 -4.12 -2.99 16.03
CA ASN A 200 -3.19 -4.12 16.09
C ASN A 200 -3.01 -4.79 14.72
N VAL A 201 -4.10 -4.98 13.96
CA VAL A 201 -4.05 -5.54 12.60
C VAL A 201 -3.30 -4.60 11.65
N ALA A 202 -3.52 -3.28 11.75
CA ALA A 202 -2.75 -2.29 10.99
C ALA A 202 -1.25 -2.36 11.30
N GLN A 203 -0.86 -2.37 12.57
CA GLN A 203 0.55 -2.52 12.96
C GLN A 203 1.18 -3.79 12.40
N HIS A 204 0.43 -4.89 12.40
CA HIS A 204 0.91 -6.17 11.90
C HIS A 204 1.09 -6.16 10.38
N THR A 205 0.15 -5.53 9.66
CA THR A 205 0.25 -5.28 8.22
C THR A 205 1.49 -4.48 7.88
N LEU A 206 1.70 -3.35 8.57
CA LEU A 206 2.86 -2.48 8.34
C LEU A 206 4.18 -3.20 8.61
N ARG A 207 4.30 -3.92 9.74
CA ARG A 207 5.53 -4.67 10.07
C ARG A 207 5.91 -5.66 8.97
N ASN A 208 4.93 -6.39 8.44
CA ASN A 208 5.15 -7.39 7.41
C ASN A 208 5.64 -6.75 6.10
N CYS A 209 5.22 -5.53 5.80
CA CYS A 209 5.63 -4.76 4.61
C CYS A 209 6.96 -4.00 4.77
N ILE A 210 7.41 -3.69 5.99
CA ILE A 210 8.71 -3.04 6.21
C ILE A 210 9.85 -4.08 6.15
N GLN A 211 10.54 -4.11 5.02
CA GLN A 211 11.63 -5.03 4.69
C GLN A 211 12.89 -4.22 4.32
N GLU A 212 13.66 -4.60 3.29
CA GLU A 212 14.78 -3.76 2.81
C GLU A 212 14.31 -2.39 2.26
N VAL A 213 13.03 -2.32 1.91
CA VAL A 213 12.25 -1.15 1.55
C VAL A 213 10.86 -1.29 2.18
N PHE A 214 10.02 -0.27 2.03
CA PHE A 214 8.57 -0.41 2.23
C PHE A 214 7.99 -1.13 1.01
N GLU A 215 7.64 -2.40 1.18
CA GLU A 215 6.99 -3.20 0.16
C GLU A 215 5.46 -2.96 0.22
N ASP A 216 4.84 -2.71 -0.93
CA ASP A 216 3.39 -2.59 -1.06
C ASP A 216 2.64 -3.76 -0.38
N GLY A 217 3.03 -4.99 -0.74
CA GLY A 217 2.57 -6.24 -0.16
C GLY A 217 3.66 -7.31 -0.24
N PRO A 218 3.91 -8.09 0.83
CA PRO A 218 5.08 -8.96 0.90
C PRO A 218 4.86 -10.31 0.20
N LYS A 219 3.61 -10.69 -0.10
CA LYS A 219 3.33 -11.78 -1.06
C LYS A 219 3.62 -11.28 -2.47
N ARG A 220 2.98 -10.16 -2.82
CA ARG A 220 2.96 -9.47 -4.09
C ARG A 220 2.65 -7.99 -3.82
N ASP A 221 3.31 -7.03 -4.47
CA ASP A 221 4.38 -7.19 -5.49
C ASP A 221 5.79 -7.35 -4.92
N ARG A 222 5.96 -7.25 -3.59
CA ARG A 222 7.27 -7.16 -2.91
C ARG A 222 8.08 -5.97 -3.39
N ARG A 223 7.41 -4.84 -3.64
CA ARG A 223 8.02 -3.73 -4.37
C ARG A 223 7.77 -2.40 -3.69
N LEU A 224 8.75 -1.52 -3.84
CA LEU A 224 8.60 -0.13 -3.45
C LEU A 224 7.75 0.62 -4.47
N TRP A 225 6.54 1.02 -4.08
CA TRP A 225 5.64 1.89 -4.83
C TRP A 225 5.47 3.23 -4.12
N LEU A 226 5.49 4.34 -4.86
CA LEU A 226 5.51 5.66 -4.21
C LEU A 226 4.19 6.03 -3.52
N GLY A 227 3.05 5.68 -4.12
CA GLY A 227 1.74 5.91 -3.51
C GLY A 227 1.58 5.14 -2.20
N ASP A 228 2.03 3.89 -2.18
CA ASP A 228 2.06 3.02 -1.00
C ASP A 228 3.01 3.60 0.06
N LEU A 229 4.27 3.89 -0.29
CA LEU A 229 5.27 4.48 0.62
C LEU A 229 4.72 5.72 1.34
N ARG A 230 3.99 6.59 0.63
CA ARG A 230 3.37 7.78 1.23
C ARG A 230 2.43 7.41 2.38
N LEU A 231 1.57 6.40 2.18
CA LEU A 231 0.62 5.96 3.20
C LEU A 231 1.26 5.10 4.28
N GLU A 232 2.30 4.35 3.96
CA GLU A 232 3.04 3.51 4.93
C GLU A 232 3.86 4.34 5.91
N ALA A 233 4.49 5.42 5.42
CA ALA A 233 5.30 6.32 6.24
C ALA A 233 4.48 7.08 7.30
N LEU A 234 3.16 7.22 7.11
CA LEU A 234 2.24 7.86 8.06
C LEU A 234 2.20 7.12 9.41
N PRO A 235 1.68 5.87 9.49
CA PRO A 235 1.68 5.10 10.72
C PRO A 235 3.09 4.74 11.18
N ASP A 236 4.05 4.51 10.27
CA ASP A 236 5.44 4.21 10.66
C ASP A 236 6.03 5.28 11.59
N GLY A 237 5.90 6.57 11.23
CA GLY A 237 6.41 7.70 12.02
C GLY A 237 5.81 7.81 13.43
N LEU A 238 4.73 7.10 13.74
CA LEU A 238 4.12 7.04 15.07
C LEU A 238 4.41 5.73 15.81
N ILE A 239 4.78 4.66 15.11
CA ILE A 239 4.80 3.29 15.65
C ILE A 239 6.23 2.76 15.72
N PHE A 240 6.88 2.58 14.57
CA PHE A 240 8.20 1.95 14.48
C PHE A 240 9.32 2.95 14.25
N LYS A 241 9.00 4.11 13.65
CA LYS A 241 9.94 5.19 13.33
C LYS A 241 11.14 4.68 12.54
N SER A 242 10.87 3.94 11.47
CA SER A 242 11.91 3.39 10.60
C SER A 242 12.40 4.43 9.59
N ASP A 243 12.75 5.63 10.09
CA ASP A 243 13.09 6.81 9.30
C ASP A 243 14.25 6.52 8.31
N ALA A 244 15.22 5.69 8.70
CA ALA A 244 16.32 5.27 7.83
C ALA A 244 15.83 4.49 6.58
N VAL A 245 14.79 3.67 6.73
CA VAL A 245 14.19 2.92 5.61
C VAL A 245 13.37 3.85 4.72
N VAL A 246 12.64 4.82 5.30
CA VAL A 246 11.93 5.85 4.52
C VAL A 246 12.91 6.69 3.71
N LYS A 247 14.02 7.12 4.34
CA LYS A 247 15.13 7.84 3.69
C LYS A 247 15.71 7.04 2.53
N ARG A 248 16.00 5.76 2.74
CA ARG A 248 16.46 4.85 1.69
C ARG A 248 15.49 4.82 0.51
N CYS A 249 14.19 4.70 0.77
CA CYS A 249 13.18 4.66 -0.28
C CYS A 249 13.11 5.97 -1.09
N LEU A 250 13.17 7.13 -0.43
CA LEU A 250 13.22 8.43 -1.10
C LEU A 250 14.47 8.59 -1.97
N LEU A 251 15.63 8.14 -1.49
CA LEU A 251 16.89 8.15 -2.23
C LEU A 251 16.86 7.18 -3.42
N LEU A 252 16.19 6.03 -3.30
CA LEU A 252 16.00 5.10 -4.41
C LEU A 252 15.19 5.74 -5.53
N PHE A 253 14.06 6.41 -5.23
CA PHE A 253 13.30 7.15 -6.26
C PHE A 253 14.14 8.27 -6.89
N ALA A 254 14.96 8.97 -6.10
CA ALA A 254 15.84 10.02 -6.60
C ALA A 254 16.95 9.49 -7.51
N GLY A 255 17.60 8.40 -7.13
CA GLY A 255 18.63 7.73 -7.92
C GLY A 255 18.09 6.99 -9.16
N MET A 256 16.80 6.64 -9.17
CA MET A 256 16.10 5.96 -10.25
C MET A 256 15.19 6.89 -11.06
N GLN A 257 15.54 8.16 -11.18
CA GLN A 257 14.83 9.05 -12.10
C GLN A 257 15.01 8.59 -13.55
N ARG A 258 13.90 8.58 -14.30
CA ARG A 258 13.84 8.24 -15.71
C ARG A 258 14.52 9.30 -16.55
N LYS A 259 14.84 8.93 -17.79
CA LYS A 259 15.47 9.84 -18.76
C LYS A 259 14.57 11.03 -19.12
N ASP A 260 13.26 10.91 -19.05
CA ASP A 260 12.31 12.00 -19.33
C ASP A 260 12.11 12.97 -18.14
N GLY A 261 12.86 12.80 -17.05
CA GLY A 261 12.80 13.64 -15.85
C GLY A 261 11.73 13.22 -14.84
N PHE A 262 10.83 12.29 -15.18
CA PHE A 262 9.93 11.73 -14.20
C PHE A 262 10.64 10.73 -13.30
N ILE A 263 10.21 10.62 -12.05
CA ILE A 263 10.54 9.44 -11.26
C ILE A 263 9.76 8.23 -11.77
N ALA A 264 10.32 7.03 -11.59
CA ALA A 264 9.54 5.81 -11.75
C ALA A 264 8.49 5.70 -10.64
N SER A 265 7.38 5.04 -10.94
CA SER A 265 6.29 4.82 -9.97
C SER A 265 6.65 3.74 -8.96
N CYS A 266 7.51 2.81 -9.38
CA CYS A 266 8.04 1.75 -8.55
C CYS A 266 9.54 1.54 -8.77
N VAL A 267 10.19 0.91 -7.77
CA VAL A 267 11.60 0.49 -7.82
C VAL A 267 11.68 -0.97 -7.42
N TYR A 268 12.37 -1.77 -8.23
CA TYR A 268 12.69 -3.16 -7.91
C TYR A 268 13.92 -3.22 -7.02
N THR A 269 13.86 -3.99 -5.94
CA THR A 269 15.00 -4.22 -5.04
C THR A 269 15.22 -5.73 -4.83
N PRO A 270 15.64 -6.47 -5.86
CA PRO A 270 15.93 -7.89 -5.72
C PRO A 270 17.06 -8.12 -4.71
N THR A 271 16.83 -9.01 -3.74
CA THR A 271 17.80 -9.33 -2.69
C THR A 271 19.14 -9.73 -3.28
N GLY A 272 20.22 -9.11 -2.78
CA GLY A 272 21.59 -9.39 -3.22
C GLY A 272 21.96 -8.84 -4.60
N ARG A 273 21.10 -8.01 -5.22
CA ARG A 273 21.37 -7.37 -6.52
C ARG A 273 21.20 -5.85 -6.40
N ASN A 274 21.66 -5.14 -7.43
CA ASN A 274 21.43 -3.70 -7.50
C ASN A 274 19.93 -3.41 -7.73
N PRO A 275 19.40 -2.31 -7.18
CA PRO A 275 18.04 -1.88 -7.49
C PRO A 275 17.87 -1.62 -8.99
N GLU A 276 16.64 -1.82 -9.49
CA GLU A 276 16.29 -1.59 -10.89
C GLU A 276 15.06 -0.66 -10.98
N ILE A 277 15.06 0.21 -11.97
CA ILE A 277 13.99 1.19 -12.21
C ILE A 277 12.74 0.49 -12.77
N GLY A 278 11.55 0.90 -12.31
CA GLY A 278 10.29 0.54 -12.96
C GLY A 278 10.07 1.28 -14.28
N ASP A 279 9.50 0.60 -15.27
CA ASP A 279 9.16 1.22 -16.56
C ASP A 279 7.95 2.16 -16.45
N GLU A 280 7.14 1.99 -15.40
CA GLU A 280 5.89 2.70 -15.21
C GLU A 280 6.07 4.11 -14.65
N MET A 281 5.37 5.07 -15.25
CA MET A 281 5.24 6.44 -14.75
C MET A 281 3.76 6.76 -14.57
N ILE A 282 3.40 7.10 -13.34
CA ILE A 282 2.04 7.39 -12.87
C ILE A 282 2.03 8.85 -12.38
N PRO A 283 1.29 9.76 -13.05
CA PRO A 283 1.34 11.20 -12.75
C PRO A 283 1.00 11.56 -11.30
N ASP A 284 -0.03 10.95 -10.72
CA ASP A 284 -0.40 11.20 -9.34
C ASP A 284 0.69 10.75 -8.37
N TYR A 285 1.35 9.62 -8.60
CA TYR A 285 2.49 9.17 -7.79
C TYR A 285 3.64 10.16 -7.88
N ALA A 286 4.00 10.60 -9.10
CA ALA A 286 5.05 11.60 -9.31
C ALA A 286 4.77 12.90 -8.53
N MET A 287 3.55 13.44 -8.63
CA MET A 287 3.15 14.65 -7.91
C MET A 287 3.15 14.48 -6.39
N LEU A 288 2.94 13.26 -5.89
CA LEU A 288 2.91 12.96 -4.46
C LEU A 288 4.30 12.84 -3.82
N LEU A 289 5.40 12.81 -4.57
CA LEU A 289 6.77 12.73 -4.03
C LEU A 289 7.04 13.82 -2.99
N GLY A 290 6.64 15.07 -3.27
CA GLY A 290 6.82 16.18 -2.35
C GLY A 290 6.08 15.99 -1.02
N SER A 291 4.92 15.32 -1.04
CA SER A 291 4.14 15.06 0.18
C SER A 291 4.80 14.01 1.06
N THR A 292 5.35 12.96 0.46
CA THR A 292 6.15 11.94 1.16
C THR A 292 7.42 12.57 1.75
N LEU A 293 8.10 13.45 1.01
CA LEU A 293 9.29 14.15 1.49
C LEU A 293 8.99 15.08 2.66
N LEU A 294 7.90 15.87 2.58
CA LEU A 294 7.46 16.74 3.66
C LEU A 294 7.10 15.94 4.92
N GLN A 295 6.37 14.83 4.74
CA GLN A 295 6.01 13.91 5.82
C GLN A 295 7.27 13.38 6.53
N TYR A 296 8.23 12.87 5.75
CA TYR A 296 9.51 12.36 6.25
C TYR A 296 10.28 13.43 7.04
N ALA A 297 10.39 14.65 6.49
CA ALA A 297 11.13 15.74 7.13
C ALA A 297 10.49 16.16 8.47
N ASN A 298 9.15 16.21 8.53
CA ASN A 298 8.42 16.52 9.76
C ASN A 298 8.59 15.41 10.82
N ASN A 299 8.60 14.15 10.41
CA ASN A 299 8.69 13.00 11.32
C ASN A 299 10.11 12.79 11.86
N SER A 300 11.11 12.79 10.97
CA SER A 300 12.51 12.49 11.29
C SER A 300 13.32 13.70 11.74
N GLY A 301 12.90 14.92 11.36
CA GLY A 301 13.67 16.15 11.52
C GLY A 301 14.77 16.35 10.48
N ASP A 302 14.95 15.43 9.51
CA ASP A 302 15.98 15.51 8.46
C ASP A 302 15.57 16.48 7.33
N TRP A 303 15.57 17.77 7.66
CA TRP A 303 15.34 18.86 6.70
C TRP A 303 16.50 19.04 5.71
N ALA A 304 17.67 18.46 5.99
CA ALA A 304 18.80 18.46 5.06
C ALA A 304 18.49 17.60 3.83
N LEU A 305 17.95 16.38 4.02
CA LEU A 305 17.45 15.57 2.91
C LEU A 305 16.29 16.25 2.18
N ALA A 306 15.36 16.88 2.92
CA ALA A 306 14.27 17.62 2.31
C ALA A 306 14.78 18.72 1.37
N LYS A 307 15.79 19.48 1.80
CA LYS A 307 16.47 20.47 0.96
C LYS A 307 17.15 19.83 -0.26
N LYS A 308 17.82 18.69 -0.07
CA LYS A 308 18.53 17.94 -1.12
C LYS A 308 17.58 17.45 -2.21
N LEU A 309 16.41 16.93 -1.83
CA LEU A 309 15.44 16.30 -2.76
C LEU A 309 14.31 17.24 -3.21
N TYR A 310 14.21 18.45 -2.63
CA TYR A 310 13.21 19.44 -3.02
C TYR A 310 13.21 19.77 -4.53
N PRO A 311 14.36 19.97 -5.20
CA PRO A 311 14.39 20.21 -6.65
C PRO A 311 13.76 19.09 -7.48
N LEU A 312 14.00 17.83 -7.08
CA LEU A 312 13.37 16.68 -7.74
C LEU A 312 11.86 16.66 -7.53
N ALA A 313 11.41 16.90 -6.30
CA ALA A 313 9.99 16.93 -5.94
C ALA A 313 9.23 18.04 -6.67
N SER A 314 9.80 19.25 -6.78
CA SER A 314 9.18 20.35 -7.51
C SER A 314 9.12 20.07 -9.01
N GLN A 315 10.18 19.48 -9.57
CA GLN A 315 10.23 19.10 -10.97
C GLN A 315 9.11 18.14 -11.37
N GLN A 316 8.71 17.20 -10.50
CA GLN A 316 7.64 16.27 -10.83
C GLN A 316 6.32 16.99 -11.13
N VAL A 317 5.95 17.97 -10.30
CA VAL A 317 4.73 18.77 -10.49
C VAL A 317 4.86 19.67 -11.72
N GLU A 318 6.04 20.26 -11.97
CA GLU A 318 6.30 21.04 -13.18
C GLU A 318 6.12 20.20 -14.45
N LEU A 319 6.68 19.00 -14.50
CA LEU A 319 6.60 18.13 -15.67
C LEU A 319 5.15 17.75 -16.00
N VAL A 320 4.35 17.39 -14.99
CA VAL A 320 2.91 17.10 -15.18
C VAL A 320 2.19 18.34 -15.72
N CYS A 321 2.37 19.49 -15.08
CA CYS A 321 1.68 20.72 -15.48
C CYS A 321 2.11 21.20 -16.88
N ASN A 322 3.41 21.18 -17.19
CA ASN A 322 3.92 21.62 -18.49
C ASN A 322 3.44 20.71 -19.64
N LYS A 323 3.26 19.41 -19.38
CA LYS A 323 2.82 18.45 -20.41
C LYS A 323 1.31 18.46 -20.63
N TRP A 324 0.52 18.63 -19.57
CA TRP A 324 -0.91 18.30 -19.62
C TRP A 324 -1.84 19.40 -19.12
N LEU A 325 -1.35 20.57 -18.72
CA LEU A 325 -2.22 21.69 -18.40
C LEU A 325 -2.73 22.35 -19.69
N ASN A 326 -4.04 22.39 -19.88
CA ASN A 326 -4.65 23.04 -21.04
C ASN A 326 -4.75 24.58 -20.88
N ASP A 327 -5.26 25.26 -21.91
CA ASP A 327 -5.45 26.73 -21.93
C ASP A 327 -6.43 27.22 -20.86
N LYS A 328 -7.32 26.35 -20.37
CA LYS A 328 -8.27 26.64 -19.29
C LYS A 328 -7.64 26.46 -17.90
N ASN A 329 -6.44 25.92 -17.81
CA ASN A 329 -5.70 25.64 -16.58
C ASN A 329 -6.29 24.51 -15.74
N TYR A 330 -6.71 23.43 -16.40
CA TYR A 330 -6.89 22.14 -15.74
C TYR A 330 -6.21 21.03 -16.54
N LEU A 331 -5.86 19.93 -15.87
CA LEU A 331 -5.13 18.83 -16.47
C LEU A 331 -6.01 18.05 -17.48
N GLU A 332 -5.42 17.74 -18.64
CA GLU A 332 -5.95 16.82 -19.65
C GLU A 332 -4.88 15.77 -19.96
N ILE A 333 -4.74 14.81 -19.04
CA ILE A 333 -3.81 13.68 -19.19
C ILE A 333 -4.44 12.65 -20.15
N PRO A 334 -3.73 12.20 -21.21
CA PRO A 334 -4.25 11.21 -22.13
C PRO A 334 -4.59 9.88 -21.43
N ASP A 335 -5.67 9.22 -21.86
CA ASP A 335 -6.08 7.92 -21.32
C ASP A 335 -5.03 6.81 -21.52
N SER A 336 -4.08 7.01 -22.45
CA SER A 336 -2.94 6.11 -22.65
C SER A 336 -1.87 6.20 -21.56
N ILE A 337 -1.90 7.25 -20.73
CA ILE A 337 -1.02 7.41 -19.57
C ILE A 337 -1.75 6.83 -18.37
N TRP A 338 -1.11 5.90 -17.68
CA TRP A 338 -1.68 5.28 -16.49
C TRP A 338 -1.77 6.30 -15.36
N GLN A 339 -3.01 6.68 -15.03
CA GLN A 339 -3.37 7.48 -13.86
C GLN A 339 -3.91 6.51 -12.79
N PHE A 340 -3.35 6.52 -11.58
CA PHE A 340 -3.75 5.54 -10.57
C PHE A 340 -5.02 5.98 -9.85
N ILE A 341 -4.93 6.93 -8.91
CA ILE A 341 -5.99 7.42 -8.01
C ILE A 341 -6.65 6.34 -7.14
N ASP A 342 -7.19 5.29 -7.75
CA ASP A 342 -7.84 4.14 -7.13
C ASP A 342 -8.06 2.99 -8.14
N TRP A 343 -8.17 1.75 -7.65
CA TRP A 343 -8.71 0.60 -8.41
C TRP A 343 -10.24 0.62 -8.41
N SER A 344 -10.83 1.67 -8.97
CA SER A 344 -12.28 1.78 -9.17
C SER A 344 -12.64 1.66 -10.65
N LYS A 345 -13.50 0.70 -10.97
CA LYS A 345 -13.93 0.42 -12.35
C LYS A 345 -14.66 1.64 -12.92
N ASN A 346 -14.33 2.01 -14.15
CA ASN A 346 -14.91 3.15 -14.88
C ASN A 346 -14.63 4.54 -14.28
N LEU A 347 -13.70 4.68 -13.32
CA LEU A 347 -13.35 5.98 -12.76
C LEU A 347 -12.70 6.88 -13.82
N ASN A 348 -13.31 8.03 -14.10
CA ASN A 348 -12.64 9.12 -14.80
C ASN A 348 -11.79 9.91 -13.81
N ARG A 349 -10.52 10.13 -14.15
CA ARG A 349 -9.50 10.63 -13.20
C ARG A 349 -9.13 12.10 -13.38
N GLN A 350 -9.61 12.77 -14.43
CA GLN A 350 -9.26 14.17 -14.75
C GLN A 350 -9.33 15.11 -13.54
N THR A 351 -10.48 15.12 -12.85
CA THR A 351 -10.70 16.05 -11.74
C THR A 351 -9.92 15.65 -10.50
N SER A 352 -9.71 14.36 -10.27
CA SER A 352 -8.84 13.89 -9.17
C SER A 352 -7.38 14.22 -9.42
N GLU A 353 -6.88 14.06 -10.65
CA GLU A 353 -5.52 14.46 -11.04
C GLU A 353 -5.31 15.97 -10.91
N GLN A 354 -6.27 16.77 -11.38
CA GLN A 354 -6.26 18.22 -11.17
C GLN A 354 -6.15 18.57 -9.69
N ALA A 355 -6.91 17.89 -8.84
CA ALA A 355 -6.87 18.10 -7.40
C ALA A 355 -5.55 17.61 -6.78
N THR A 356 -4.97 16.51 -7.25
CA THR A 356 -3.64 16.04 -6.83
C THR A 356 -2.56 17.06 -7.17
N ALA A 357 -2.63 17.71 -8.32
CA ALA A 357 -1.71 18.80 -8.68
C ALA A 357 -1.84 20.00 -7.72
N ILE A 358 -3.07 20.42 -7.40
CA ILE A 358 -3.32 21.50 -6.43
C ILE A 358 -2.80 21.12 -5.04
N TYR A 359 -3.03 19.87 -4.61
CA TYR A 359 -2.52 19.33 -3.36
C TYR A 359 -0.99 19.35 -3.32
N ALA A 360 -0.33 18.89 -4.39
CA ALA A 360 1.12 18.87 -4.50
C ALA A 360 1.71 20.29 -4.48
N LEU A 361 1.08 21.27 -5.15
CA LEU A 361 1.51 22.67 -5.10
C LEU A 361 1.42 23.26 -3.68
N LYS A 362 0.34 22.97 -2.94
CA LYS A 362 0.20 23.36 -1.52
C LYS A 362 1.32 22.77 -0.65
N VAL A 363 1.72 21.53 -0.93
CA VAL A 363 2.84 20.88 -0.26
C VAL A 363 4.17 21.54 -0.64
N LEU A 364 4.40 21.83 -1.92
CA LEU A 364 5.62 22.51 -2.39
C LEU A 364 5.73 23.92 -1.82
N GLU A 365 4.64 24.66 -1.65
CA GLU A 365 4.62 25.95 -0.93
C GLU A 365 5.09 25.80 0.51
N THR A 366 4.65 24.74 1.19
CA THR A 366 5.04 24.45 2.57
C THR A 366 6.52 24.11 2.66
N LEU A 367 7.01 23.23 1.78
CA LEU A 367 8.44 22.89 1.68
C LEU A 367 9.27 24.13 1.37
N ALA A 368 8.91 24.90 0.34
CA ALA A 368 9.60 26.13 -0.03
C ALA A 368 9.65 27.13 1.13
N SER A 369 8.56 27.27 1.89
CA SER A 369 8.52 28.12 3.08
C SER A 369 9.42 27.63 4.20
N LYS A 370 9.53 26.32 4.42
CA LYS A 370 10.39 25.71 5.45
C LYS A 370 11.88 25.73 5.06
N LEU A 371 12.16 25.81 3.75
CA LEU A 371 13.51 25.90 3.18
C LEU A 371 13.93 27.34 2.87
N ASP A 372 13.16 28.34 3.32
CA ASP A 372 13.37 29.77 3.06
C ASP A 372 13.46 30.18 1.57
N ASN A 373 12.88 29.37 0.68
CA ASN A 373 12.82 29.64 -0.75
C ASN A 373 11.58 30.47 -1.12
N LYS A 374 11.66 31.78 -0.87
CA LYS A 374 10.56 32.74 -1.12
C LYS A 374 10.12 32.80 -2.57
N LYS A 375 11.04 32.65 -3.52
CA LYS A 375 10.76 32.71 -4.96
C LYS A 375 9.84 31.57 -5.37
N ASP A 376 10.19 30.34 -4.99
CA ASP A 376 9.39 29.17 -5.33
C ASP A 376 8.06 29.15 -4.59
N LYS A 377 8.04 29.56 -3.31
CA LYS A 377 6.79 29.70 -2.57
C LYS A 377 5.78 30.56 -3.34
N LEU A 378 6.19 31.74 -3.82
CA LEU A 378 5.33 32.63 -4.58
C LEU A 378 4.94 32.04 -5.95
N LYS A 379 5.86 31.32 -6.62
CA LYS A 379 5.58 30.64 -7.88
C LYS A 379 4.47 29.59 -7.72
N TRP A 380 4.58 28.75 -6.69
CA TRP A 380 3.62 27.69 -6.41
C TRP A 380 2.28 28.23 -5.96
N GLU A 381 2.28 29.26 -5.11
CA GLU A 381 1.05 29.95 -4.69
C GLU A 381 0.26 30.51 -5.90
N LYS A 382 0.95 31.18 -6.84
CA LYS A 382 0.31 31.70 -8.06
C LYS A 382 -0.29 30.59 -8.92
N LEU A 383 0.45 29.51 -9.13
CA LEU A 383 -0.04 28.38 -9.93
C LEU A 383 -1.21 27.68 -9.23
N ARG A 384 -1.10 27.42 -7.92
CA ARG A 384 -2.16 26.80 -7.12
C ARG A 384 -3.46 27.61 -7.21
N ASN A 385 -3.39 28.92 -6.97
CA ASN A 385 -4.57 29.79 -7.04
C ASN A 385 -5.22 29.77 -8.43
N LYS A 386 -4.41 29.73 -9.50
CA LYS A 386 -4.90 29.61 -10.89
C LYS A 386 -5.62 28.28 -11.14
N LEU A 387 -5.05 27.17 -10.67
CA LEU A 387 -5.65 25.83 -10.79
C LEU A 387 -6.93 25.68 -9.96
N GLN A 388 -6.98 26.27 -8.76
CA GLN A 388 -8.18 26.29 -7.90
C GLN A 388 -9.32 27.07 -8.57
N ALA A 389 -9.04 28.28 -9.08
CA ALA A 389 -10.03 29.10 -9.77
C ALA A 389 -10.58 28.39 -11.03
N SER A 390 -9.70 27.76 -11.82
CA SER A 390 -10.09 26.94 -12.98
C SER A 390 -10.99 25.77 -12.56
N SER A 391 -10.65 25.06 -11.49
CA SER A 391 -11.42 23.92 -11.00
C SER A 391 -12.84 24.33 -10.60
N MET A 392 -13.00 25.45 -9.87
CA MET A 392 -14.32 25.97 -9.51
C MET A 392 -15.12 26.45 -10.72
N LYS A 393 -14.46 26.97 -11.77
CA LYS A 393 -15.12 27.48 -12.97
C LYS A 393 -15.59 26.37 -13.91
N TYR A 394 -14.79 25.32 -14.09
CA TYR A 394 -15.00 24.33 -15.16
C TYR A 394 -15.30 22.93 -14.66
N LEU A 395 -14.89 22.57 -13.45
CA LEU A 395 -15.02 21.22 -12.91
C LEU A 395 -16.04 21.12 -11.76
N TYR A 396 -16.52 22.25 -11.25
CA TYR A 396 -17.61 22.29 -10.26
C TYR A 396 -18.95 22.52 -10.96
N ASP A 397 -19.92 21.64 -10.70
CA ASP A 397 -21.28 21.76 -11.18
C ASP A 397 -22.13 22.40 -10.06
N ALA A 398 -22.52 23.66 -10.24
CA ALA A 398 -23.22 24.44 -9.23
C ALA A 398 -24.63 23.89 -8.94
N ASP A 399 -25.32 23.35 -9.94
CA ASP A 399 -26.67 22.79 -9.80
C ASP A 399 -26.64 21.51 -8.97
N LYS A 400 -25.62 20.66 -9.20
CA LYS A 400 -25.38 19.46 -8.38
C LYS A 400 -24.77 19.78 -7.02
N GLY A 401 -24.03 20.88 -6.91
CA GLY A 401 -23.19 21.20 -5.78
C GLY A 401 -22.05 20.19 -5.58
N LEU A 402 -21.50 19.65 -6.69
CA LEU A 402 -20.50 18.58 -6.73
C LEU A 402 -19.50 18.82 -7.87
N PHE A 403 -18.29 18.27 -7.73
CA PHE A 403 -17.32 18.25 -8.81
C PHE A 403 -17.61 17.11 -9.80
N ILE A 404 -17.42 17.40 -11.07
CA ILE A 404 -17.60 16.49 -12.21
C ILE A 404 -16.25 16.19 -12.86
N SER A 405 -16.13 15.07 -13.57
CA SER A 405 -14.89 14.64 -14.21
C SER A 405 -15.12 14.13 -15.64
N GLY A 406 -14.23 14.54 -16.56
CA GLY A 406 -14.23 14.08 -17.94
C GLY A 406 -15.38 14.62 -18.79
N LYS A 407 -15.36 14.26 -20.08
CA LYS A 407 -16.33 14.73 -21.08
C LYS A 407 -17.78 14.34 -20.72
N GLN A 408 -17.95 13.19 -20.06
CA GLN A 408 -19.24 12.67 -19.61
C GLN A 408 -19.73 13.32 -18.30
N ARG A 409 -18.98 14.29 -17.74
CA ARG A 409 -19.33 14.98 -16.48
C ARG A 409 -19.62 14.00 -15.34
N GLN A 410 -18.81 12.94 -15.24
CA GLN A 410 -18.98 11.87 -14.27
C GLN A 410 -18.83 12.42 -12.85
N VAL A 411 -19.72 12.00 -11.94
CA VAL A 411 -19.60 12.28 -10.50
C VAL A 411 -18.94 11.08 -9.83
N SER A 412 -17.87 11.32 -9.06
CA SER A 412 -17.17 10.28 -8.32
C SER A 412 -16.78 10.75 -6.92
N TRP A 413 -16.68 9.82 -5.97
CA TRP A 413 -16.14 10.11 -4.65
C TRP A 413 -14.68 10.57 -4.73
N ALA A 414 -13.88 9.99 -5.63
CA ALA A 414 -12.49 10.37 -5.83
C ALA A 414 -12.32 11.86 -6.17
N SER A 415 -13.17 12.41 -7.04
CA SER A 415 -13.12 13.83 -7.40
C SER A 415 -13.43 14.72 -6.19
N GLN A 416 -14.45 14.34 -5.39
CA GLN A 416 -14.85 15.13 -4.23
C GLN A 416 -13.77 15.11 -3.13
N ILE A 417 -13.27 13.90 -2.82
CA ILE A 417 -12.26 13.66 -1.79
C ILE A 417 -11.02 14.50 -2.10
N TRP A 418 -10.46 14.35 -3.30
CA TRP A 418 -9.22 15.03 -3.64
C TRP A 418 -9.38 16.55 -3.70
N MET A 419 -10.51 17.09 -4.17
CA MET A 419 -10.76 18.54 -4.16
C MET A 419 -10.83 19.12 -2.74
N ILE A 420 -11.37 18.35 -1.78
CA ILE A 420 -11.37 18.72 -0.35
C ILE A 420 -9.96 18.68 0.22
N LEU A 421 -9.19 17.60 -0.03
CA LEU A 421 -7.81 17.46 0.45
C LEU A 421 -6.90 18.57 -0.10
N ALA A 422 -7.08 18.90 -1.38
CA ALA A 422 -6.39 19.99 -2.06
C ALA A 422 -6.74 21.39 -1.50
N GLY A 423 -7.82 21.50 -0.72
CA GLY A 423 -8.30 22.76 -0.15
C GLY A 423 -8.89 23.69 -1.20
N VAL A 424 -9.49 23.16 -2.27
CA VAL A 424 -10.22 23.95 -3.27
C VAL A 424 -11.49 24.55 -2.68
N VAL A 425 -12.08 23.86 -1.72
CA VAL A 425 -13.25 24.29 -0.95
C VAL A 425 -12.90 24.39 0.53
N ASP A 426 -13.63 25.23 1.25
CA ASP A 426 -13.48 25.34 2.70
C ASP A 426 -14.11 24.14 3.44
N LYS A 427 -13.90 24.12 4.76
CA LYS A 427 -14.41 23.06 5.65
C LYS A 427 -15.92 22.84 5.53
N ASN A 428 -16.71 23.91 5.48
CA ASN A 428 -18.17 23.83 5.52
C ASN A 428 -18.72 23.37 4.17
N THR A 429 -18.19 23.91 3.07
CA THR A 429 -18.52 23.51 1.70
C THR A 429 -18.12 22.07 1.46
N GLY A 430 -16.94 21.65 1.91
CA GLY A 430 -16.50 20.25 1.87
C GLY A 430 -17.45 19.30 2.62
N ALA A 431 -17.93 19.68 3.81
CA ALA A 431 -18.90 18.88 4.56
C ALA A 431 -20.25 18.74 3.80
N GLN A 432 -20.69 19.81 3.14
CA GLN A 432 -21.89 19.76 2.30
C GLN A 432 -21.68 18.87 1.07
N ILE A 433 -20.54 18.95 0.39
CA ILE A 433 -20.18 18.08 -0.74
C ILE A 433 -20.19 16.60 -0.29
N LEU A 434 -19.55 16.27 0.83
CA LEU A 434 -19.52 14.91 1.38
C LEU A 434 -20.92 14.41 1.78
N THR A 435 -21.81 15.30 2.21
CA THR A 435 -23.21 14.95 2.49
C THR A 435 -24.00 14.71 1.19
N ARG A 436 -23.81 15.56 0.16
CA ARG A 436 -24.50 15.43 -1.14
C ARG A 436 -24.08 14.18 -1.89
N ILE A 437 -22.77 13.91 -1.99
CA ILE A 437 -22.24 12.73 -2.69
C ILE A 437 -22.71 11.42 -2.02
N GLN A 438 -22.94 11.43 -0.69
CA GLN A 438 -23.48 10.27 0.02
C GLN A 438 -24.90 9.91 -0.42
N ALA A 439 -25.69 10.90 -0.87
CA ALA A 439 -27.03 10.68 -1.40
C ALA A 439 -27.05 10.32 -2.90
N ASP A 440 -25.93 10.49 -3.61
CA ASP A 440 -25.82 10.17 -5.03
C ASP A 440 -25.51 8.68 -5.22
N THR A 441 -26.54 7.91 -5.60
CA THR A 441 -26.41 6.47 -5.85
C THR A 441 -25.69 6.13 -7.15
N GLY A 442 -25.57 7.08 -8.09
CA GLY A 442 -24.87 6.93 -9.36
C GLY A 442 -23.38 7.28 -9.29
N ALA A 443 -22.92 7.87 -8.19
CA ALA A 443 -21.53 8.27 -8.02
C ALA A 443 -20.57 7.05 -7.96
N ILE A 444 -19.46 7.14 -8.70
CA ILE A 444 -18.40 6.11 -8.65
C ILE A 444 -17.75 6.10 -7.26
N LYS A 445 -17.83 4.94 -6.59
CA LYS A 445 -17.37 4.73 -5.21
C LYS A 445 -15.88 4.39 -5.14
N PRO A 446 -15.24 4.56 -3.96
CA PRO A 446 -13.91 4.02 -3.72
C PRO A 446 -13.89 2.50 -3.89
N GLY A 447 -12.86 1.99 -4.56
CA GLY A 447 -12.62 0.57 -4.82
C GLY A 447 -11.59 -0.07 -3.88
N THR A 448 -10.76 0.73 -3.20
CA THR A 448 -9.70 0.21 -2.31
C THR A 448 -9.63 0.93 -0.97
N PRO A 449 -9.03 0.31 0.06
CA PRO A 449 -8.66 1.01 1.29
C PRO A 449 -7.73 2.22 1.07
N TYR A 450 -6.97 2.27 -0.04
CA TYR A 450 -6.15 3.43 -0.41
C TYR A 450 -6.98 4.70 -0.58
N LEU A 451 -8.05 4.68 -1.39
CA LEU A 451 -8.91 5.86 -1.51
C LEU A 451 -9.82 6.06 -0.28
N VAL A 452 -10.17 4.98 0.42
CA VAL A 452 -10.95 5.09 1.67
C VAL A 452 -10.14 5.78 2.78
N HIS A 453 -8.82 5.64 2.83
CA HIS A 453 -7.95 6.45 3.69
C HIS A 453 -8.19 7.95 3.46
N HIS A 454 -8.12 8.37 2.20
CA HIS A 454 -8.31 9.77 1.80
C HIS A 454 -9.73 10.26 2.13
N LEU A 455 -10.75 9.39 2.06
CA LEU A 455 -12.10 9.70 2.51
C LEU A 455 -12.19 9.93 4.03
N VAL A 456 -11.52 9.11 4.84
CA VAL A 456 -11.44 9.33 6.29
C VAL A 456 -10.78 10.67 6.59
N GLU A 457 -9.68 10.99 5.89
CA GLU A 457 -9.01 12.28 6.03
C GLU A 457 -9.93 13.45 5.63
N ALA A 458 -10.62 13.36 4.50
CA ALA A 458 -11.58 14.37 4.06
C ALA A 458 -12.68 14.62 5.10
N TYR A 459 -13.26 13.56 5.69
CA TYR A 459 -14.22 13.69 6.79
C TYR A 459 -13.61 14.44 7.99
N LEU A 460 -12.38 14.10 8.40
CA LEU A 460 -11.71 14.74 9.53
C LEU A 460 -11.39 16.22 9.24
N LEU A 461 -10.97 16.57 8.02
CA LEU A 461 -10.76 17.97 7.62
C LEU A 461 -12.06 18.77 7.63
N CYS A 462 -13.16 18.15 7.21
CA CYS A 462 -14.51 18.73 7.22
C CYS A 462 -15.15 18.77 8.63
N GLY A 463 -14.49 18.25 9.66
CA GLY A 463 -15.03 18.19 11.03
C GLY A 463 -16.13 17.14 11.23
N MET A 464 -16.25 16.18 10.32
CA MET A 464 -17.24 15.11 10.33
C MET A 464 -16.73 13.88 11.09
N ASP A 465 -16.30 14.08 12.34
CA ASP A 465 -15.59 13.08 13.16
C ASP A 465 -16.38 11.79 13.35
N LYS A 466 -17.70 11.92 13.48
CA LYS A 466 -18.62 10.77 13.59
C LYS A 466 -18.65 9.93 12.31
N ALA A 467 -18.60 10.57 11.15
CA ALA A 467 -18.56 9.87 9.86
C ALA A 467 -17.22 9.17 9.67
N ALA A 468 -16.10 9.85 9.98
CA ALA A 468 -14.76 9.27 9.97
C ALA A 468 -14.65 8.04 10.88
N TYR A 469 -15.09 8.18 12.14
CA TYR A 469 -15.11 7.08 13.11
C TYR A 469 -15.95 5.89 12.61
N LYS A 470 -17.18 6.15 12.13
CA LYS A 470 -18.08 5.10 11.63
C LYS A 470 -17.46 4.38 10.43
N LEU A 471 -16.81 5.10 9.53
CA LEU A 471 -16.13 4.52 8.37
C LEU A 471 -14.96 3.62 8.82
N ILE A 472 -14.11 4.08 9.75
CA ILE A 472 -13.04 3.25 10.32
C ILE A 472 -13.62 1.98 10.96
N ALA A 473 -14.62 2.14 11.83
CA ALA A 473 -15.24 1.05 12.59
C ALA A 473 -15.91 0.00 11.70
N SER A 474 -16.57 0.42 10.62
CA SER A 474 -17.32 -0.49 9.75
C SER A 474 -16.46 -1.09 8.64
N TYR A 475 -15.58 -0.31 8.01
CA TYR A 475 -14.78 -0.77 6.87
C TYR A 475 -13.63 -1.66 7.34
N TRP A 476 -12.70 -1.13 8.14
CA TRP A 476 -11.60 -1.94 8.68
C TRP A 476 -12.06 -2.89 9.77
N GLY A 477 -13.02 -2.50 10.60
CA GLY A 477 -13.63 -3.43 11.53
C GLY A 477 -14.32 -4.58 10.81
N GLY A 478 -14.92 -4.36 9.64
CA GLY A 478 -15.51 -5.41 8.83
C GLY A 478 -14.49 -6.44 8.32
N MET A 479 -13.27 -6.02 7.96
CA MET A 479 -12.17 -6.95 7.65
C MET A 479 -11.77 -7.76 8.90
N VAL A 480 -11.64 -7.10 10.04
CA VAL A 480 -11.34 -7.76 11.33
C VAL A 480 -12.41 -8.80 11.70
N ASP A 481 -13.70 -8.49 11.52
CA ASP A 481 -14.80 -9.43 11.80
C ASP A 481 -14.80 -10.64 10.86
N LYS A 482 -14.25 -10.48 9.66
CA LYS A 482 -14.04 -11.56 8.67
C LYS A 482 -12.76 -12.37 8.93
N GLY A 483 -12.04 -12.07 10.01
CA GLY A 483 -10.85 -12.82 10.44
C GLY A 483 -9.53 -12.31 9.88
N ALA A 484 -9.50 -11.08 9.33
CA ALA A 484 -8.27 -10.45 8.88
C ALA A 484 -7.29 -10.26 10.05
N ASP A 485 -6.08 -10.76 9.89
CA ASP A 485 -4.95 -10.54 10.79
C ASP A 485 -3.89 -9.58 10.21
N THR A 486 -3.98 -9.30 8.91
CA THR A 486 -3.41 -8.16 8.17
C THR A 486 -4.49 -7.54 7.28
N PHE A 487 -4.38 -6.25 6.95
CA PHE A 487 -5.33 -5.58 6.06
C PHE A 487 -5.02 -5.84 4.59
N TRP A 488 -6.08 -5.93 3.81
CA TRP A 488 -6.06 -6.41 2.43
C TRP A 488 -5.88 -5.26 1.44
N GLU A 489 -5.31 -5.56 0.29
CA GLU A 489 -5.16 -4.63 -0.82
C GLU A 489 -6.51 -4.17 -1.37
N ILE A 490 -7.41 -5.12 -1.59
CA ILE A 490 -8.74 -4.94 -2.15
C ILE A 490 -9.77 -5.39 -1.12
N TYR A 491 -10.76 -4.54 -0.85
CA TYR A 491 -11.86 -4.90 0.04
C TYR A 491 -13.15 -4.23 -0.40
N ASP A 492 -14.09 -5.05 -0.89
CA ASP A 492 -15.48 -4.66 -1.08
C ASP A 492 -16.32 -5.38 -0.02
N PRO A 493 -16.89 -4.65 0.97
CA PRO A 493 -17.73 -5.25 2.01
C PRO A 493 -18.90 -6.10 1.46
N ALA A 494 -19.37 -5.82 0.25
CA ALA A 494 -20.50 -6.49 -0.38
C ALA A 494 -20.09 -7.68 -1.25
N ASN A 495 -18.81 -7.78 -1.67
CA ASN A 495 -18.34 -8.83 -2.55
C ASN A 495 -16.93 -9.31 -2.18
N ALA A 496 -16.85 -10.53 -1.66
CA ALA A 496 -15.59 -11.15 -1.26
C ALA A 496 -14.63 -11.42 -2.43
N TYR A 497 -15.15 -11.54 -3.64
CA TYR A 497 -14.40 -11.97 -4.82
C TYR A 497 -13.95 -10.81 -5.70
N THR A 498 -14.15 -9.56 -5.28
CA THR A 498 -13.71 -8.38 -6.02
C THR A 498 -12.20 -8.40 -6.20
N SER A 499 -11.75 -8.25 -7.45
CA SER A 499 -10.34 -8.16 -7.81
C SER A 499 -10.18 -7.37 -9.11
N PRO A 500 -9.18 -6.47 -9.19
CA PRO A 500 -8.75 -5.89 -10.46
C PRO A 500 -7.88 -6.85 -11.29
N TYR A 501 -7.51 -8.01 -10.75
CA TYR A 501 -6.52 -8.94 -11.30
C TYR A 501 -7.15 -10.23 -11.87
N ASN A 502 -8.39 -10.18 -12.35
CA ASN A 502 -9.25 -11.33 -12.71
C ASN A 502 -9.67 -12.25 -11.55
N SER A 503 -8.89 -12.36 -10.46
CA SER A 503 -9.19 -13.30 -9.38
C SER A 503 -8.77 -12.79 -8.01
N HIS A 504 -9.60 -13.03 -7.00
CA HIS A 504 -9.32 -12.78 -5.58
C HIS A 504 -8.08 -13.52 -5.07
N LEU A 505 -7.64 -14.57 -5.77
CA LEU A 505 -6.43 -15.32 -5.44
C LEU A 505 -5.15 -14.51 -5.71
N PHE A 506 -5.21 -13.53 -6.62
CA PHE A 506 -4.07 -12.65 -6.94
C PHE A 506 -4.02 -11.38 -6.08
N ASN A 507 -5.08 -11.08 -5.32
CA ASN A 507 -5.07 -9.96 -4.37
C ASN A 507 -4.04 -10.22 -3.27
N SER A 508 -3.39 -9.15 -2.78
CA SER A 508 -2.59 -9.22 -1.56
C SER A 508 -3.50 -9.13 -0.33
N TYR A 509 -3.34 -10.06 0.62
CA TYR A 509 -4.05 -10.03 1.92
C TYR A 509 -3.18 -9.45 3.05
N CYS A 510 -2.02 -8.88 2.70
CA CYS A 510 -1.20 -8.05 3.56
C CYS A 510 -0.66 -6.88 2.72
N HIS A 511 -1.37 -5.74 2.72
CA HIS A 511 -1.03 -4.60 1.89
C HIS A 511 -0.99 -3.31 2.72
N ALA A 512 0.17 -2.68 2.81
CA ALA A 512 0.39 -1.66 3.83
C ALA A 512 -0.25 -0.30 3.53
N TRP A 513 -0.67 -0.03 2.30
CA TRP A 513 -1.55 1.11 2.03
C TRP A 513 -2.88 1.10 2.83
N SER A 514 -3.25 -0.08 3.37
CA SER A 514 -4.50 -0.31 4.11
C SER A 514 -4.32 -0.18 5.62
N CYS A 515 -3.10 0.07 6.10
CA CYS A 515 -2.78 0.10 7.53
C CYS A 515 -2.95 1.48 8.20
N THR A 516 -3.41 2.48 7.44
CA THR A 516 -3.56 3.87 7.92
C THR A 516 -4.58 4.11 9.06
N PRO A 517 -5.53 3.22 9.42
CA PRO A 517 -6.29 3.40 10.67
C PRO A 517 -5.40 3.59 11.89
N SER A 518 -4.24 2.93 11.96
CA SER A 518 -3.31 3.10 13.07
C SER A 518 -2.79 4.53 13.15
N TRP A 519 -2.54 5.18 12.01
CA TRP A 519 -2.19 6.60 11.97
C TRP A 519 -3.32 7.46 12.53
N PHE A 520 -4.55 7.33 12.02
CA PHE A 520 -5.69 8.14 12.50
C PHE A 520 -5.94 7.98 14.01
N LEU A 521 -5.91 6.75 14.52
CA LEU A 521 -6.20 6.44 15.91
C LEU A 521 -5.07 6.89 16.87
N ARG A 522 -3.81 6.86 16.41
CA ARG A 522 -2.63 7.24 17.20
C ARG A 522 -2.25 8.71 17.05
N HIS A 523 -2.72 9.39 16.00
CA HIS A 523 -2.37 10.78 15.72
C HIS A 523 -2.80 11.69 16.89
N PRO A 524 -1.93 12.59 17.40
CA PRO A 524 -2.22 13.38 18.60
C PRO A 524 -3.51 14.20 18.54
N LEU A 525 -3.85 14.72 17.35
CA LEU A 525 -5.08 15.48 17.12
C LEU A 525 -6.29 14.59 16.76
N TYR A 526 -6.21 13.80 15.69
CA TYR A 526 -7.31 12.96 15.22
C TYR A 526 -7.67 11.85 16.20
N GLY A 527 -6.69 11.22 16.86
CA GLY A 527 -6.90 10.19 17.85
C GLY A 527 -7.78 10.68 19.01
N LYS A 528 -7.52 11.86 19.56
CA LYS A 528 -8.36 12.46 20.63
C LYS A 528 -9.80 12.70 20.17
N ARG A 529 -9.97 13.21 18.95
CA ARG A 529 -11.30 13.46 18.35
C ARG A 529 -12.08 12.16 18.17
N LEU A 530 -11.44 11.13 17.61
CA LEU A 530 -12.04 9.83 17.37
C LEU A 530 -12.34 9.07 18.68
N GLN A 531 -11.45 9.16 19.67
CA GLN A 531 -11.66 8.58 21.00
C GLN A 531 -12.91 9.13 21.67
N LYS A 532 -13.17 10.45 21.56
CA LYS A 532 -14.38 11.06 22.10
C LYS A 532 -15.65 10.44 21.50
N ILE A 533 -15.65 10.19 20.19
CA ILE A 533 -16.78 9.55 19.50
C ILE A 533 -16.95 8.08 19.92
N ASP A 534 -15.85 7.34 20.07
CA ASP A 534 -15.83 5.95 20.51
C ASP A 534 -16.45 5.78 21.91
N LEU A 535 -16.06 6.64 22.86
CA LEU A 535 -16.59 6.65 24.23
C LEU A 535 -18.11 6.94 24.25
N GLN A 536 -18.57 7.90 23.45
CA GLN A 536 -20.01 8.20 23.33
C GLN A 536 -20.80 7.04 22.71
N SER A 537 -20.20 6.32 21.77
CA SER A 537 -20.84 5.20 21.07
C SER A 537 -20.95 3.97 21.97
N THR A 538 -19.95 3.72 22.82
CA THR A 538 -19.94 2.61 23.78
C THR A 538 -20.88 2.82 24.97
N GLN A 539 -20.99 4.06 25.48
CA GLN A 539 -21.94 4.38 26.55
C GLN A 539 -23.40 4.17 26.12
N LYS A 540 -23.75 4.50 24.86
CA LYS A 540 -25.09 4.29 24.31
C LYS A 540 -25.47 2.83 24.05
N MET A 541 -24.52 1.89 24.06
CA MET A 541 -24.81 0.46 23.97
C MET A 541 -25.04 -0.20 25.34
N HIS A 542 -24.62 0.47 26.42
CA HIS A 542 -24.80 0.00 27.80
C HIS A 542 -26.03 0.58 28.49
N GLN A 543 -26.64 1.61 27.89
CA GLN A 543 -27.98 2.10 28.19
C GLN A 543 -28.96 1.42 27.25
#